data_AF-A0A2R7T706-F1
#
_entry.id   AF-A0A2R7T706-F1
#
_cell.length_a   1.000
_cell.length_b   1.000
_cell.length_c   1.000
_cell.angle_alpha   90.00
_cell.angle_beta   90.00
_cell.angle_gamma   90.00
#
_symmetry.space_group_name_H-M   'P 1'
#
loop_
_entity.id
_entity.type
_entity.pdbx_description
1 polymer ?
#
loop_
_entity_poly.entity_id
_entity_poly.type
_entity_poly.pdbx_seq_one_letter_code
_entity_poly.pdbx_strand_id
1 'polypeptide(L)'
;MKLATAPYLQQAAEWPGQGEHILAQHDETSVIVYQAYRPSIGRYAIEHGQFGGPDYSFNRMSWVKPNFLWMMYRCGWGTKDGQEAILFC
;
A
#
# COMPACT_ATOMS: atom_id res chain seq x y z
N MET A 1 -6.59 5.81 -10.90
CA MET A 1 -6.56 6.70 -9.72
C MET A 1 -5.30 7.55 -9.76
N LYS A 2 -5.36 8.82 -9.34
CA LYS A 2 -4.18 9.70 -9.22
C LYS A 2 -3.87 9.89 -7.73
N LEU A 3 -2.66 9.55 -7.31
CA LEU A 3 -2.22 9.77 -5.93
C LEU A 3 -2.03 11.27 -5.68
N ALA A 4 -2.49 11.74 -4.52
CA ALA A 4 -2.25 13.10 -4.07
C ALA A 4 -0.93 13.09 -3.29
N THR A 5 0.09 13.77 -3.83
CA THR A 5 1.43 13.78 -3.25
C THR A 5 1.83 15.18 -2.82
N ALA A 6 2.45 15.29 -1.65
CA ALA A 6 3.05 16.52 -1.15
C ALA A 6 4.43 16.21 -0.54
N PRO A 7 5.34 17.19 -0.45
CA PRO A 7 6.57 17.05 0.32
C PRO A 7 6.29 16.68 1.78
N TYR A 8 7.07 15.76 2.33
CA TYR A 8 6.88 15.25 3.69
C TYR A 8 6.79 16.36 4.75
N LEU A 9 7.67 17.36 4.68
CA LEU A 9 7.68 18.45 5.66
C LEU A 9 6.43 19.32 5.62
N GLN A 10 5.79 19.44 4.45
CA GLN A 10 4.52 20.17 4.34
C GLN A 10 3.38 19.34 4.91
N GLN A 11 3.33 18.05 4.56
CA GLN A 11 2.27 17.15 5.01
C GLN A 11 2.33 16.92 6.54
N ALA A 12 3.53 16.76 7.09
CA ALA A 12 3.74 16.54 8.51
C ALA A 12 3.28 17.72 9.39
N ALA A 13 3.27 18.95 8.84
CA ALA A 13 2.79 20.12 9.55
C ALA A 13 1.26 20.14 9.72
N GLU A 14 0.53 19.42 8.88
CA GLU A 14 -0.94 19.34 8.91
C GLU A 14 -1.45 18.14 9.72
N TRP A 15 -0.57 17.21 10.08
CA TRP A 15 -0.97 16.02 10.82
C TRP A 15 -1.38 16.35 12.26
N PRO A 16 -2.35 15.60 12.84
CA PRO A 16 -2.72 15.76 14.24
C PRO A 16 -1.50 15.60 15.15
N GLY A 17 -1.20 16.62 15.95
CA GLY A 17 -0.06 16.61 16.88
C GLY A 17 -0.28 15.79 18.16
N GLN A 18 -1.49 15.28 18.39
CA GLN A 18 -1.85 14.52 19.61
C GLN A 18 -3.02 13.55 19.34
N GLY A 19 -3.09 12.48 20.14
CA GLY A 19 -4.13 11.44 20.04
C GLY A 19 -3.72 10.24 19.17
N GLU A 20 -4.67 9.31 18.99
CA GLU A 20 -4.46 8.07 18.23
C GLU A 20 -5.12 8.20 16.85
N HIS A 21 -4.32 8.41 15.82
CA HIS A 21 -4.80 8.66 14.45
C HIS A 21 -4.23 7.66 13.46
N ILE A 22 -5.07 7.20 12.54
CA ILE A 22 -4.65 6.44 11.36
C ILE A 22 -4.58 7.42 10.20
N LEU A 23 -3.38 7.65 9.69
CA LEU A 23 -3.15 8.53 8.54
C LEU A 23 -3.22 7.72 7.26
N ALA A 24 -4.13 8.07 6.36
CA ALA A 24 -4.31 7.44 5.07
C ALA A 24 -4.75 8.46 4.03
N GLN A 25 -4.44 8.20 2.75
CA GLN A 25 -5.16 8.88 1.67
C GLN A 25 -6.48 8.13 1.46
N HIS A 26 -7.60 8.86 1.53
CA HIS A 26 -8.94 8.30 1.42
C HIS A 26 -9.89 9.31 0.76
N ASP A 27 -11.01 8.81 0.28
CA ASP A 27 -12.17 9.61 -0.14
C ASP A 27 -13.42 9.17 0.62
N GLU A 28 -14.61 9.56 0.15
CA GLU A 28 -15.90 9.22 0.78
C GLU A 28 -16.19 7.72 0.79
N THR A 29 -15.56 6.95 -0.09
CA THR A 29 -15.91 5.53 -0.34
C THR A 29 -14.72 4.57 -0.26
N SER A 30 -13.50 5.07 -0.26
CA SER A 30 -12.29 4.26 -0.37
C SER A 30 -11.15 4.79 0.48
N VAL A 31 -10.25 3.89 0.86
CA VAL A 31 -8.99 4.19 1.53
C VAL A 31 -7.88 3.47 0.78
N ILE A 32 -6.77 4.17 0.55
CA ILE A 32 -5.62 3.61 -0.14
C ILE A 32 -4.77 2.83 0.85
N VAL A 33 -4.48 1.58 0.51
CA VAL A 33 -3.60 0.72 1.29
C VAL A 33 -2.49 0.14 0.41
N TYR A 34 -1.32 -0.03 1.01
CA TYR A 34 -0.13 -0.54 0.33
C TYR A 34 0.16 -1.97 0.79
N GLN A 35 0.42 -2.85 -0.16
CA GLN A 35 0.75 -4.25 0.12
C GLN A 35 1.88 -4.73 -0.76
N ALA A 36 2.78 -5.51 -0.16
CA ALA A 36 3.84 -6.20 -0.87
C ALA A 36 3.43 -7.63 -1.18
N TYR A 37 3.75 -8.05 -2.40
CA TYR A 37 3.38 -9.32 -2.98
C TYR A 37 4.56 -9.96 -3.72
N ARG A 38 4.40 -11.25 -4.02
CA ARG A 38 5.25 -11.96 -4.96
C ARG A 38 5.15 -11.35 -6.35
N PRO A 39 6.20 -11.45 -7.19
CA PRO A 39 6.20 -10.90 -8.54
C PRO A 39 5.08 -11.45 -9.42
N SER A 40 4.66 -12.71 -9.23
CA SER A 40 3.58 -13.31 -10.01
C SER A 40 2.22 -12.63 -9.80
N ILE A 41 1.88 -12.31 -8.54
CA ILE A 41 0.69 -11.51 -8.20
C ILE A 41 0.82 -10.10 -8.78
N GLY A 42 1.99 -9.49 -8.65
CA GLY A 42 2.30 -8.17 -9.20
C GLY A 42 2.04 -8.08 -10.71
N ARG A 43 2.59 -9.04 -11.47
CA ARG A 43 2.41 -9.13 -12.92
C ARG A 43 0.96 -9.37 -13.30
N TYR A 44 0.28 -10.32 -12.64
CA TYR A 44 -1.13 -10.60 -12.89
C TYR A 44 -1.98 -9.33 -12.75
N ALA A 45 -1.77 -8.56 -11.66
CA ALA A 45 -2.53 -7.35 -11.40
C ALA A 45 -2.31 -6.26 -12.45
N ILE A 46 -1.08 -6.11 -12.94
CA ILE A 46 -0.75 -5.15 -14.01
C ILE A 46 -1.41 -5.57 -15.33
N GLU A 47 -1.33 -6.85 -15.67
CA GLU A 47 -1.86 -7.39 -16.93
C GLU A 47 -3.40 -7.34 -17.00
N HIS A 48 -4.07 -7.60 -15.87
CA HIS A 48 -5.54 -7.74 -15.81
C HIS A 48 -6.25 -6.52 -15.21
N GLY A 49 -5.50 -5.58 -14.63
CA GLY A 49 -6.08 -4.41 -13.94
C GLY A 49 -6.83 -4.74 -12.65
N GLN A 50 -6.62 -5.93 -12.08
CA GLN A 50 -7.28 -6.38 -10.84
C GLN A 50 -6.47 -7.47 -10.14
N PHE A 51 -6.66 -7.63 -8.82
CA PHE A 51 -6.08 -8.76 -8.08
C PHE A 51 -6.78 -10.07 -8.44
N GLY A 52 -6.00 -11.16 -8.50
CA GLY A 52 -6.52 -12.48 -8.81
C GLY A 52 -5.41 -13.43 -9.26
N GLY A 53 -5.79 -14.46 -9.99
CA GLY A 53 -4.88 -15.48 -10.47
C GLY A 53 -4.58 -16.56 -9.41
N PRO A 54 -3.82 -17.59 -9.79
CA PRO A 54 -3.62 -18.80 -8.97
C PRO A 54 -2.84 -18.52 -7.67
N ASP A 55 -2.00 -17.48 -7.65
CA ASP A 55 -1.14 -17.17 -6.51
C ASP A 55 -1.77 -16.18 -5.52
N TYR A 56 -2.89 -15.53 -5.87
CA TYR A 56 -3.56 -14.56 -5.00
C TYR A 56 -4.65 -15.24 -4.17
N SER A 57 -4.68 -14.92 -2.86
CA SER A 57 -5.70 -15.43 -1.94
C SER A 57 -6.56 -14.28 -1.40
N PHE A 58 -7.86 -14.34 -1.70
CA PHE A 58 -8.86 -13.42 -1.16
C PHE A 58 -9.13 -13.63 0.34
N ASN A 59 -8.76 -14.79 0.89
CA ASN A 59 -8.95 -15.12 2.29
C ASN A 59 -7.70 -14.83 3.14
N ARG A 60 -6.66 -14.23 2.56
CA ARG A 60 -5.42 -13.91 3.27
C ARG A 60 -5.65 -12.75 4.23
N MET A 61 -5.45 -13.01 5.52
CA MET A 61 -5.33 -11.95 6.51
C MET A 61 -4.02 -11.18 6.30
N SER A 62 -4.13 -9.85 6.23
CA SER A 62 -3.00 -8.95 6.05
C SER A 62 -3.16 -7.73 6.95
N TRP A 63 -2.03 -7.22 7.45
CA TRP A 63 -2.00 -5.96 8.17
C TRP A 63 -2.17 -4.79 7.20
N VAL A 64 -3.15 -3.93 7.46
CA VAL A 64 -3.38 -2.70 6.69
C VAL A 64 -2.20 -1.75 6.87
N LYS A 65 -1.67 -1.23 5.76
CA LYS A 65 -0.56 -0.25 5.76
C LYS A 65 -0.99 0.94 4.90
N PRO A 66 -1.50 2.01 5.53
CA PRO A 66 -1.98 3.18 4.79
C PRO A 66 -0.84 4.14 4.36
N ASN A 67 0.40 3.84 4.74
CA ASN A 67 1.58 4.66 4.46
C ASN A 67 2.58 3.90 3.57
N PHE A 68 2.92 4.50 2.44
CA PHE A 68 3.83 3.93 1.45
C PHE A 68 5.24 3.69 2.01
N LEU A 69 5.83 4.68 2.67
CA LEU A 69 7.20 4.58 3.20
C LEU A 69 7.28 3.53 4.32
N TRP A 70 6.25 3.40 5.15
CA TRP A 70 6.14 2.33 6.12
C TRP A 70 6.08 0.95 5.44
N MET A 71 5.27 0.79 4.39
CA MET A 71 5.25 -0.44 3.59
C MET A 71 6.63 -0.74 3.00
N MET A 72 7.29 0.25 2.37
CA MET A 72 8.62 0.08 1.79
C MET A 72 9.64 -0.36 2.84
N TYR A 73 9.67 0.27 4.01
CA TYR A 73 10.51 -0.17 5.11
C TYR A 73 10.22 -1.63 5.51
N ARG A 74 8.94 -2.02 5.61
CA ARG A 74 8.53 -3.36 6.02
C ARG A 74 8.91 -4.45 5.02
N CYS A 75 8.83 -4.19 3.71
CA CYS A 75 9.28 -5.13 2.68
C CYS A 75 10.78 -5.06 2.38
N GLY A 76 11.57 -4.30 3.15
CA GLY A 76 13.00 -4.14 2.88
C GLY A 76 13.23 -3.49 1.51
N TRP A 77 12.43 -2.48 1.18
CA TRP A 77 12.48 -1.77 -0.10
C TRP A 77 12.28 -2.68 -1.32
N GLY A 78 11.47 -3.72 -1.17
CA GLY A 78 11.16 -4.66 -2.25
C GLY A 78 12.24 -5.72 -2.49
N THR A 79 13.19 -5.90 -1.57
CA THR A 79 14.24 -6.91 -1.70
C THR A 79 13.99 -8.19 -0.90
N LYS A 80 12.94 -8.23 -0.07
CA LYS A 80 12.58 -9.43 0.68
C LYS A 80 11.86 -10.44 -0.21
N ASP A 81 12.24 -11.71 -0.06
CA ASP A 81 11.61 -12.82 -0.77
C ASP A 81 10.08 -12.81 -0.59
N GLY A 82 9.38 -12.84 -1.71
CA GLY A 82 7.92 -12.81 -1.80
C GLY A 82 7.24 -11.46 -1.48
N GLN A 83 8.01 -10.38 -1.40
CA GLN A 83 7.54 -9.01 -1.14
C GLN A 83 8.17 -7.98 -2.10
N GLU A 84 8.49 -8.40 -3.32
CA GLU A 84 9.23 -7.62 -4.31
C GLU A 84 8.31 -6.72 -5.16
N ALA A 85 7.02 -7.04 -5.26
CA ALA A 85 6.03 -6.23 -5.96
C ALA A 85 5.16 -5.46 -4.96
N ILE A 86 5.25 -4.13 -4.96
CA ILE A 86 4.44 -3.26 -4.10
C ILE A 86 3.29 -2.71 -4.93
N LEU A 87 2.07 -3.04 -4.53
CA LEU A 87 0.85 -2.56 -5.15
C LEU A 87 0.04 -1.73 -4.15
N PHE A 88 -0.72 -0.77 -4.67
CA PHE A 88 -1.73 -0.05 -3.91
C PHE A 88 -3.12 -0.37 -4.46
N CYS A 89 -4.10 -0.41 -3.58
CA CYS A 89 -5.52 -0.58 -3.90
C CYS A 89 -6.35 0.39 -3.09
#